data_AF-A0A1W9T7C1-F1
#
_entry.id   AF-A0A1W9T7C1-F1
#
_cell.length_a   1.000
_cell.length_b   1.000
_cell.length_c   1.000
_cell.angle_alpha   90.00
_cell.angle_beta   90.00
_cell.angle_gamma   90.00
#
_symmetry.space_group_name_H-M   'P 1'
#
loop_
_entity.id
_entity.type
_entity.pdbx_description
1 polymer ?
#
loop_
_entity_poly.entity_id
_entity_poly.type
_entity_poly.pdbx_seq_one_letter_code
_entity_poly.pdbx_strand_id
1 'polypeptide(L)'
;SQVAGFQAKREFYSPVYDRNGKKQQKLDLRKTIFWNPDININKSGMADIKFYTSDISGEYLIKLEGISKKGEVFYFIKKFKVN
;
A
#
# COMPACT_ATOMS: atom_id res chain seq x y z
N SER A 1 -17.04 17.08 15.22
CA SER A 1 -16.05 16.48 16.15
C SER A 1 -15.19 15.53 15.35
N GLN A 2 -13.92 15.89 15.10
CA GLN A 2 -12.97 15.02 14.40
C GLN A 2 -12.32 14.12 15.46
N VAL A 3 -12.55 12.82 15.39
CA VAL A 3 -12.04 11.85 16.37
C VAL A 3 -10.51 11.77 16.23
N ALA A 4 -9.79 11.99 17.32
CA ALA A 4 -8.35 11.78 17.37
C ALA A 4 -8.05 10.29 17.13
N GLY A 5 -7.41 9.99 15.99
CA GLY A 5 -7.15 8.61 15.54
C GLY A 5 -7.66 8.31 14.13
N PHE A 6 -8.56 9.14 13.57
CA PHE A 6 -8.98 9.00 12.18
C PHE A 6 -7.95 9.65 11.25
N GLN A 7 -6.98 8.86 10.77
CA GLN A 7 -6.00 9.34 9.80
C GLN A 7 -6.74 9.69 8.51
N ALA A 8 -6.73 10.97 8.13
CA ALA A 8 -7.35 11.42 6.88
C ALA A 8 -6.83 10.57 5.71
N LYS A 9 -7.73 10.21 4.77
CA LYS A 9 -7.40 9.45 3.57
C LYS A 9 -6.33 10.20 2.78
N ARG A 10 -5.07 9.90 3.05
CA ARG A 10 -3.93 10.44 2.32
C ARG A 10 -3.83 9.62 1.06
N GLU A 11 -4.21 10.20 -0.07
CA GLU A 11 -3.85 9.64 -1.37
C GLU A 11 -2.32 9.52 -1.39
N PHE A 12 -1.81 8.30 -1.26
CA PHE A 12 -0.39 8.07 -1.32
C PHE A 12 0.02 8.24 -2.78
N TYR A 13 0.69 9.36 -3.08
CA TYR A 13 1.14 9.67 -4.43
C TYR A 13 2.01 8.52 -4.94
N SER A 14 1.49 7.74 -5.90
CA SER A 14 2.28 6.81 -6.69
C SER A 14 2.70 7.52 -7.97
N PRO A 15 3.98 7.52 -8.35
CA PRO A 15 4.39 7.99 -9.67
C PRO A 15 3.56 7.28 -10.74
N VAL A 16 3.15 8.00 -11.77
CA VAL A 16 2.48 7.40 -12.93
C VAL A 16 3.56 6.73 -13.77
N TYR A 17 3.82 5.44 -13.52
CA TYR A 17 4.76 4.63 -14.31
C TYR A 17 4.23 4.34 -15.73
N ASP A 18 2.93 4.56 -15.96
CA ASP A 18 2.27 4.33 -17.22
C ASP A 18 2.21 5.63 -18.05
N ARG A 19 3.35 6.04 -18.64
CA ARG A 19 3.37 7.08 -19.67
C ARG A 19 4.35 6.75 -20.78
N ASN A 20 3.76 6.33 -21.90
CA ASN A 20 4.34 6.32 -23.25
C ASN A 20 5.33 7.48 -23.48
N GLY A 21 6.62 7.25 -23.24
CA GLY A 21 7.71 8.04 -23.81
C GLY A 21 8.25 9.24 -23.02
N LYS A 22 7.78 9.54 -21.80
CA LYS A 22 8.45 10.55 -20.95
C LYS A 22 8.97 9.91 -19.68
N LYS A 23 10.24 9.48 -19.71
CA LYS A 23 11.00 9.09 -18.51
C LYS A 23 10.78 10.15 -17.44
N GLN A 24 10.15 9.78 -16.32
CA GLN A 24 10.29 10.55 -15.10
C GLN A 24 11.78 10.52 -14.76
N GLN A 25 12.50 11.61 -15.00
CA GLN A 25 13.95 11.70 -14.77
C GLN A 25 14.31 11.69 -13.27
N LYS A 26 13.34 11.46 -12.39
CA LYS A 26 13.51 11.55 -10.95
C LYS A 26 13.40 10.16 -10.34
N LEU A 27 14.48 9.73 -9.68
CA LEU A 27 14.50 8.50 -8.89
C LEU A 27 13.41 8.53 -7.82
N ASP A 28 12.67 7.43 -7.71
CA ASP A 28 11.74 7.17 -6.63
C ASP A 28 12.48 6.52 -5.45
N LEU A 29 12.68 7.29 -4.38
CA LEU A 29 13.39 6.86 -3.17
C LEU A 29 12.45 6.76 -1.95
N ARG A 30 11.14 6.61 -2.18
CA ARG A 30 10.15 6.52 -1.10
C ARG A 30 10.29 5.21 -0.32
N LYS A 31 10.30 5.31 1.02
CA LYS A 31 10.30 4.14 1.92
C LYS A 31 8.92 3.49 2.09
N THR A 32 7.85 4.26 1.89
CA THR A 32 6.48 3.76 1.87
C THR A 32 5.96 3.92 0.46
N ILE A 33 5.68 2.81 -0.21
CA ILE A 33 5.31 2.79 -1.64
C ILE A 33 3.79 2.66 -1.84
N PHE A 34 3.09 2.10 -0.85
CA PHE A 34 1.65 1.87 -0.88
C PHE A 34 1.06 2.00 0.53
N TRP A 35 -0.07 2.69 0.63
CA TRP A 35 -0.90 2.76 1.83
C TRP A 35 -2.36 2.90 1.43
N ASN A 36 -3.20 1.94 1.81
CA ASN A 36 -4.64 2.01 1.62
C ASN A 36 -5.36 1.53 2.89
N PRO A 37 -6.00 2.42 3.67
CA PRO A 37 -6.75 2.04 4.85
C PRO A 37 -8.13 1.44 4.53
N ASP A 38 -8.57 1.49 3.27
CA ASP A 38 -9.91 1.10 2.83
C ASP A 38 -9.81 -0.03 1.79
N ILE A 39 -9.66 -1.25 2.29
CA ILE A 39 -9.53 -2.46 1.46
C ILE A 39 -10.91 -3.11 1.32
N ASN A 40 -11.45 -3.08 0.11
CA ASN A 40 -12.69 -3.76 -0.23
C ASN A 40 -12.44 -5.24 -0.48
N ILE A 41 -12.93 -6.09 0.43
CA ILE A 41 -12.90 -7.54 0.31
C ILE A 41 -14.18 -7.98 -0.41
N ASN A 42 -14.02 -8.72 -1.50
CA ASN A 42 -15.14 -9.20 -2.29
C ASN A 42 -15.93 -10.31 -1.57
N LYS A 43 -17.02 -10.77 -2.18
CA LYS A 43 -17.90 -11.81 -1.59
C LYS A 43 -17.20 -13.16 -1.38
N SER A 44 -16.12 -13.44 -2.12
CA SER A 44 -15.30 -14.65 -1.95
C SER A 44 -14.19 -14.51 -0.91
N GLY A 45 -14.09 -13.37 -0.22
CA GLY A 45 -13.08 -13.16 0.82
C GLY A 45 -11.71 -12.74 0.28
N MET A 46 -11.63 -12.28 -0.97
CA MET A 46 -10.39 -11.87 -1.63
C MET A 46 -10.34 -10.36 -1.85
N ALA A 47 -9.13 -9.80 -1.85
CA ALA A 47 -8.84 -8.44 -2.27
C ALA A 47 -7.58 -8.44 -3.15
N ASP A 48 -7.67 -7.80 -4.31
CA ASP A 48 -6.54 -7.65 -5.23
C ASP A 48 -5.91 -6.27 -5.07
N ILE A 49 -4.62 -6.25 -4.72
CA ILE A 49 -3.85 -5.02 -4.50
C ILE A 49 -2.70 -5.00 -5.49
N LYS A 50 -2.63 -3.92 -6.28
CA LYS A 50 -1.55 -3.68 -7.24
C LYS A 50 -0.84 -2.38 -6.89
N PHE A 51 0.49 -2.41 -6.89
CA PHE A 51 1.34 -1.27 -6.61
C PHE A 51 2.68 -1.45 -7.33
N TYR A 52 3.43 -0.35 -7.47
CA TYR A 52 4.80 -0.34 -7.97
C TYR A 52 5.79 -0.19 -6.81
N THR A 53 6.99 -0.71 -6.98
CA THR A 53 8.10 -0.53 -6.03
C THR A 53 8.83 0.78 -6.28
N SER A 54 9.63 1.22 -5.30
CA SER A 54 10.57 2.33 -5.51
C SER A 54 11.80 1.84 -6.28
N ASP A 55 12.68 2.76 -6.68
CA ASP A 55 13.95 2.45 -7.35
C ASP A 55 15.01 1.91 -6.37
N ILE A 56 14.67 1.73 -5.09
CA ILE A 56 15.55 1.17 -4.06
C ILE A 56 15.44 -0.36 -4.07
N SER A 57 16.50 -1.07 -4.45
CA SER A 57 16.60 -2.51 -4.23
C SER A 57 16.70 -2.83 -2.74
N GLY A 58 16.15 -3.97 -2.32
CA GLY A 58 16.19 -4.39 -0.92
C GLY A 58 15.03 -5.27 -0.50
N GLU A 59 14.94 -5.51 0.80
CA GLU A 59 13.80 -6.19 1.42
C GLU A 59 12.70 -5.17 1.73
N TYR A 60 11.51 -5.45 1.21
CA TYR A 60 10.29 -4.70 1.46
C TYR A 60 9.38 -5.50 2.39
N LEU A 61 8.55 -4.76 3.12
CA LEU A 61 7.56 -5.31 4.02
C LEU A 61 6.16 -4.84 3.64
N ILE A 62 5.23 -5.78 3.64
CA ILE A 62 3.80 -5.56 3.54
C ILE A 62 3.25 -5.76 4.95
N LYS A 63 2.59 -4.74 5.49
CA LYS A 63 1.87 -4.82 6.76
C LYS A 63 0.37 -4.69 6.48
N LEU A 64 -0.41 -5.59 7.06
CA LEU A 64 -1.87 -5.58 6.97
C LEU A 64 -2.46 -5.68 8.38
N GLU A 65 -3.31 -4.72 8.72
CA GLU A 65 -4.03 -4.64 9.99
C GLU A 65 -5.52 -4.56 9.70
N GLY A 66 -6.35 -5.22 10.50
CA GLY A 66 -7.79 -5.16 10.32
C GLY A 66 -8.59 -5.87 11.40
N ILE A 67 -9.91 -5.84 11.24
CA ILE A 67 -10.88 -6.46 12.14
C ILE A 67 -11.78 -7.39 11.31
N SER A 68 -11.97 -8.63 11.77
CA SER A 68 -12.83 -9.62 11.12
C SER A 68 -14.31 -9.28 11.30
N LYS A 69 -15.20 -9.92 10.53
CA LYS A 69 -16.66 -9.76 10.72
C LYS A 69 -17.15 -10.18 12.11
N LYS A 70 -16.35 -10.94 12.87
CA LYS A 70 -16.63 -11.35 14.25
C LYS A 70 -16.06 -10.38 15.29
N GLY A 71 -15.39 -9.31 14.87
CA GLY A 71 -14.74 -8.34 15.76
C GLY A 71 -13.31 -8.73 16.17
N GLU A 72 -12.72 -9.75 15.56
CA GLU A 72 -11.37 -10.20 15.90
C GLU A 72 -10.33 -9.34 15.19
N VAL A 73 -9.38 -8.77 15.92
CA VAL A 73 -8.25 -8.04 15.34
C VAL A 73 -7.28 -9.04 14.69
N PHE A 74 -6.78 -8.70 13.50
CA PHE A 74 -5.71 -9.44 12.85
C PHE A 74 -4.57 -8.52 12.39
N TYR A 75 -3.37 -9.10 12.37
CA TYR A 75 -2.16 -8.45 11.91
C TYR A 75 -1.32 -9.42 11.10
N PHE A 76 -0.84 -8.98 9.94
CA PHE A 76 0.04 -9.77 9.07
C PHE A 76 1.22 -8.94 8.59
N ILE A 77 2.40 -9.57 8.57
CA ILE A 77 3.58 -9.05 7.92
C ILE A 77 4.04 -10.06 6.87
N LYS A 78 4.29 -9.58 5.65
CA LYS A 78 4.96 -10.34 4.61
C LYS A 78 6.18 -9.60 4.10
N LYS A 79 7.26 -10.31 3.85
CA LYS A 79 8.48 -9.77 3.26
C LYS A 79 8.60 -10.19 1.81
N PHE A 80 9.17 -9.33 0.97
CA PHE A 80 9.56 -9.66 -0.40
C PHE A 80 10.81 -8.87 -0.79
N LYS A 81 11.57 -9.39 -1.76
CA LYS A 81 12.81 -8.77 -2.21
C LYS A 81 12.64 -8.13 -3.58
N VAL A 82 13.16 -6.93 -3.73
CA VAL A 82 13.34 -6.23 -5.00
C VAL A 82 14.84 -6.23 -5.30
N ASN A 83 15.22 -6.71 -6.48
CA ASN A 83 16.61 -6.74 -6.94
C ASN A 83 16.85 -5.63 -7.95
#